data_AF-U6C2Y3-F1
#
_entry.id   AF-U6C2Y3-F1
#
_cell.length_a   1.000
_cell.length_b   1.000
_cell.length_c   1.000
_cell.angle_alpha   90.00
_cell.angle_beta   90.00
_cell.angle_gamma   90.00
#
_symmetry.space_group_name_H-M   'P 1'
#
loop_
_entity.id
_entity.type
_entity.pdbx_description
1 polymer ?
#
loop_
_entity_poly.entity_id
_entity_poly.type
_entity_poly.pdbx_seq_one_letter_code
_entity_poly.pdbx_strand_id
1 'polypeptide(L)'
;VQGNRASHWFGNANTVVILCFDLSTETFRNMKMPNTCHSRDEKCYGLVVLNEYLTLICYPYPGKVIDPLKDFMDIWMMKDYGVNESWIKKYTITPLSIESPLAVWKDHLLLLQSRKGFLVSYDLKSKEVKEFNFHGWPKSLRATV
;
A
#
# COMPACT_ATOMS: atom_id res chain seq x y z
N VAL A 1 18.12 12.56 1.08
CA VAL A 1 17.15 11.49 0.76
C VAL A 1 17.53 10.27 1.58
N GLN A 2 16.83 10.03 2.70
CA GLN A 2 17.14 8.98 3.66
C GLN A 2 16.42 7.65 3.35
N GLY A 3 15.51 7.65 2.36
CA GLY A 3 14.75 6.49 1.91
C GLY A 3 15.48 5.54 0.94
N ASN A 4 16.65 5.91 0.42
CA ASN A 4 17.30 5.14 -0.65
C ASN A 4 18.23 4.01 -0.16
N ARG A 5 18.18 3.66 1.13
CA ARG A 5 19.11 2.68 1.74
C ARG A 5 18.41 1.66 2.63
N ALA A 6 17.12 1.46 2.49
CA ALA A 6 16.42 0.42 3.25
C ALA A 6 15.40 -0.31 2.38
N SER A 7 15.28 -1.61 2.60
CA SER A 7 14.23 -2.44 2.00
C SER A 7 13.18 -2.78 3.03
N HIS A 8 11.91 -2.75 2.62
CA HIS A 8 10.77 -2.99 3.50
C HIS A 8 9.86 -4.07 2.94
N TRP A 9 9.40 -4.96 3.82
CA TRP A 9 8.39 -5.95 3.50
C TRP A 9 7.58 -6.29 4.74
N PHE A 10 6.46 -6.98 4.56
CA PHE A 10 5.65 -7.41 5.69
C PHE A 10 6.24 -8.66 6.35
N GLY A 11 6.22 -8.67 7.68
CA GLY A 11 6.55 -9.82 8.51
C GLY A 11 5.44 -10.13 9.49
N ASN A 12 5.58 -11.25 10.21
CA ASN A 12 4.68 -11.66 11.26
C ASN A 12 5.46 -11.84 12.57
N ALA A 13 5.08 -11.10 13.60
CA ALA A 13 5.63 -11.17 14.95
C ALA A 13 4.49 -11.18 15.99
N ASN A 14 3.56 -12.15 15.86
CA ASN A 14 2.24 -12.24 16.52
C ASN A 14 1.19 -11.23 16.00
N THR A 15 1.64 -10.16 15.35
CA THR A 15 0.85 -9.24 14.53
C THR A 15 1.59 -8.93 13.23
N VAL A 16 0.91 -8.29 12.28
CA VAL A 16 1.55 -7.79 11.05
C VAL A 16 2.49 -6.65 11.42
N VAL A 17 3.76 -6.77 11.02
CA VAL A 17 4.80 -5.75 11.21
C VAL A 17 5.45 -5.42 9.87
N ILE A 18 6.13 -4.29 9.79
CA ILE A 18 7.00 -3.94 8.67
C ILE A 18 8.42 -4.33 9.07
N LEU A 19 9.03 -5.25 8.32
CA LEU A 19 10.44 -5.55 8.43
C LEU A 19 11.23 -4.52 7.63
N CYS A 20 12.32 -4.03 8.19
CA CYS A 20 13.23 -3.09 7.57
C CYS A 20 14.64 -3.70 7.60
N PHE A 21 15.27 -3.78 6.44
CA PHE A 21 16.70 -4.05 6.31
C PHE A 21 17.41 -2.77 5.90
N ASP A 22 18.28 -2.25 6.77
CA ASP A 22 19.11 -1.09 6.47
C ASP A 22 20.36 -1.54 5.71
N LEU A 23 20.51 -1.08 4.47
CA LEU A 23 21.62 -1.42 3.58
C LEU A 23 22.93 -0.77 4.00
N SER A 24 22.90 0.26 4.86
CA SER A 24 24.11 0.96 5.32
C SER A 24 24.74 0.25 6.52
N THR A 25 23.89 -0.25 7.43
CA THR A 25 24.33 -0.92 8.66
C THR A 25 24.18 -2.43 8.60
N GLU A 26 23.59 -2.96 7.52
CA GLU A 26 23.30 -4.38 7.30
C GLU A 26 22.52 -5.02 8.46
N THR A 27 21.60 -4.26 9.06
CA THR A 27 20.85 -4.69 10.24
C THR A 27 19.36 -4.75 9.95
N PHE A 28 18.70 -5.70 10.60
CA PHE A 28 17.26 -5.85 10.58
C PHE A 28 16.64 -5.14 11.77
N ARG A 29 15.53 -4.45 11.55
CA ARG A 29 14.69 -3.92 12.61
C ARG A 29 13.22 -3.99 12.24
N ASN A 30 12.38 -4.06 13.26
CA ASN A 30 10.94 -4.01 13.08
C ASN A 30 10.46 -2.56 13.11
N MET A 31 9.51 -2.26 12.24
CA MET A 31 8.74 -1.02 12.20
C MET A 31 7.28 -1.36 12.46
N LYS A 32 6.64 -0.53 13.29
CA LYS A 32 5.23 -0.70 13.62
C LYS A 32 4.35 -0.16 12.49
N MET A 33 3.23 -0.85 12.31
CA MET A 33 2.11 -0.41 11.49
C MET A 33 1.40 0.78 12.15
N PRO A 34 0.64 1.61 11.39
CA PRO A 34 -0.29 2.56 11.98
C PRO A 34 -1.23 1.87 12.98
N ASN A 35 -1.53 2.54 14.10
CA ASN A 35 -2.28 1.95 15.21
C ASN A 35 -3.68 1.42 14.83
N THR A 36 -4.28 1.91 13.75
CA THR A 36 -5.61 1.48 13.27
C THR A 36 -5.56 0.29 12.30
N CYS A 37 -4.38 -0.27 12.06
CA CYS A 37 -4.21 -1.41 11.15
C CYS A 37 -3.99 -2.68 11.97
N HIS A 38 -5.03 -3.51 12.09
CA HIS A 38 -4.96 -4.76 12.84
C HIS A 38 -5.11 -5.99 11.94
N SER A 39 -4.47 -7.09 12.33
CA SER A 39 -4.51 -8.36 11.60
C SER A 39 -5.91 -9.00 11.50
N ARG A 40 -6.91 -8.46 12.21
CA ARG A 40 -8.27 -9.01 12.29
C ARG A 40 -9.29 -8.25 11.43
N ASP A 41 -8.89 -7.19 10.72
CA ASP A 41 -9.84 -6.24 10.12
C ASP A 41 -10.36 -6.62 8.71
N GLU A 42 -10.16 -7.87 8.26
CA GLU A 42 -10.42 -8.27 6.86
C GLU A 42 -9.80 -7.29 5.84
N LYS A 43 -8.63 -6.75 6.19
CA LYS A 43 -7.85 -5.83 5.36
C LYS A 43 -6.58 -6.51 4.87
N CYS A 44 -6.11 -6.05 3.73
CA CYS A 44 -4.80 -6.33 3.17
C CYS A 44 -3.98 -5.05 3.12
N TYR A 45 -2.66 -5.21 2.97
CA TYR A 45 -1.71 -4.12 3.04
C TYR A 45 -0.75 -4.15 1.86
N GLY A 46 -0.36 -2.98 1.37
CA GLY A 46 0.72 -2.78 0.41
C GLY A 46 1.68 -1.71 0.92
N LEU A 47 2.98 -1.88 0.63
CA LEU A 47 4.00 -0.87 0.87
C LEU A 47 4.41 -0.24 -0.45
N VAL A 48 4.47 1.08 -0.47
CA VAL A 48 4.95 1.87 -1.61
C VAL A 48 5.75 3.07 -1.09
N VAL A 49 6.51 3.69 -1.98
CA VAL A 49 7.08 5.02 -1.76
C VAL A 49 6.20 6.04 -2.47
N LEU A 50 5.77 7.09 -1.75
CA LEU A 50 4.95 8.17 -2.29
C LEU A 50 5.49 9.51 -1.81
N ASN A 51 5.91 10.39 -2.74
CA ASN A 51 6.55 11.66 -2.41
C ASN A 51 7.73 11.47 -1.43
N GLU A 52 8.61 10.49 -1.67
CA GLU A 52 9.76 10.15 -0.81
C GLU A 52 9.44 9.60 0.59
N TYR A 53 8.16 9.35 0.91
CA TYR A 53 7.77 8.78 2.21
C TYR A 53 7.40 7.30 2.09
N LEU A 54 7.83 6.51 3.07
CA LEU A 54 7.31 5.16 3.27
C LEU A 54 5.81 5.23 3.51
N THR A 55 5.06 4.56 2.65
CA THR A 55 3.61 4.70 2.56
C THR A 55 2.97 3.33 2.61
N LEU A 56 1.95 3.21 3.45
CA LEU A 56 1.14 2.02 3.61
C LEU A 56 -0.22 2.24 2.96
N ILE A 57 -0.61 1.33 2.07
CA ILE A 57 -1.96 1.25 1.51
C ILE A 57 -2.71 0.15 2.25
N CYS A 58 -3.77 0.52 2.97
CA CYS A 58 -4.69 -0.40 3.64
C CYS A 58 -5.96 -0.53 2.79
N TYR A 59 -6.29 -1.74 2.35
CA TYR A 59 -7.41 -1.98 1.45
C TYR A 59 -8.23 -3.21 1.86
N PRO A 60 -9.49 -3.34 1.44
CA PRO A 60 -10.34 -4.48 1.76
C PRO A 60 -9.76 -5.80 1.23
N TYR A 61 -9.94 -6.90 1.98
CA TYR A 61 -9.59 -8.25 1.52
C TYR A 61 -10.24 -8.56 0.15
N PRO A 62 -9.48 -8.96 -0.89
CA PRO A 62 -10.03 -9.19 -2.23
C PRO A 62 -11.11 -10.27 -2.32
N GLY A 63 -11.14 -11.22 -1.37
CA GLY A 63 -12.10 -12.33 -1.39
C GLY A 63 -13.50 -12.00 -0.87
N LYS A 64 -13.74 -10.81 -0.29
CA LYS A 64 -15.07 -10.44 0.24
C LYS A 64 -15.86 -9.54 -0.70
N VAL A 65 -17.19 -9.55 -0.57
CA VAL A 65 -18.08 -8.59 -1.26
C VAL A 65 -17.82 -7.18 -0.73
N ILE A 66 -17.68 -6.21 -1.62
CA ILE A 66 -17.36 -4.82 -1.27
C ILE A 66 -18.61 -4.12 -0.73
N ASP A 67 -18.54 -3.62 0.50
CA ASP A 67 -19.53 -2.71 1.06
C ASP A 67 -19.17 -1.25 0.71
N PRO A 68 -19.96 -0.56 -0.14
CA PRO A 68 -19.67 0.79 -0.57
C PRO A 68 -19.63 1.81 0.59
N LEU A 69 -20.19 1.46 1.76
CA LEU A 69 -20.25 2.33 2.94
C LEU A 69 -19.09 2.11 3.92
N LYS A 70 -18.27 1.07 3.74
CA LYS A 70 -17.24 0.67 4.74
C LYS A 70 -15.89 0.28 4.13
N ASP A 71 -15.87 -0.17 2.88
CA ASP A 71 -14.69 -0.77 2.26
C ASP A 71 -13.80 0.23 1.54
N PHE A 72 -13.56 1.36 2.22
CA PHE A 72 -12.59 2.36 1.77
C PHE A 72 -11.16 1.81 1.81
N MET A 73 -10.33 2.40 0.94
CA MET A 73 -8.89 2.22 0.97
C MET A 73 -8.25 3.45 1.63
N ASP A 74 -7.46 3.21 2.68
CA ASP A 74 -6.76 4.26 3.40
C ASP A 74 -5.27 4.26 3.05
N ILE A 75 -4.71 5.45 2.86
CA ILE A 75 -3.29 5.64 2.58
C ILE A 75 -2.65 6.37 3.75
N TRP A 76 -1.69 5.70 4.37
CA TRP A 76 -0.93 6.21 5.50
C TRP A 76 0.50 6.52 5.08
N MET A 77 1.03 7.63 5.57
CA MET A 77 2.37 8.12 5.23
C MET A 77 3.16 8.33 6.52
N MET A 78 4.38 7.78 6.60
CA MET A 78 5.27 7.99 7.74
C MET A 78 6.03 9.30 7.54
N LYS A 79 5.69 10.35 8.29
CA LYS A 79 6.32 11.67 8.13
C LYS A 79 7.78 11.68 8.55
N ASP A 80 8.08 11.04 9.66
CA ASP A 80 9.43 10.93 10.20
C ASP A 80 9.84 9.46 10.13
N TYR A 81 10.77 9.15 9.24
CA TYR A 81 11.16 7.78 8.96
C TYR A 81 11.67 7.06 10.22
N GLY A 82 11.10 5.91 10.54
CA GLY A 82 11.41 5.14 11.75
C GLY A 82 10.60 5.54 12.99
N VAL A 83 9.88 6.66 12.97
CA VAL A 83 9.08 7.14 14.11
C VAL A 83 7.64 6.67 13.94
N ASN A 84 7.20 5.77 14.82
CA ASN A 84 5.89 5.13 14.75
C ASN A 84 4.74 6.15 14.87
N GLU A 85 4.89 7.15 15.72
CA GLU A 85 3.88 8.16 16.01
C GLU A 85 3.70 9.16 14.85
N SER A 86 4.59 9.11 13.84
CA SER A 86 4.57 10.01 12.69
C SER A 86 3.71 9.50 11.52
N TRP A 87 3.08 8.33 11.66
CA TRP A 87 2.10 7.84 10.68
C TRP A 87 0.90 8.79 10.62
N ILE A 88 0.64 9.36 9.45
CA ILE A 88 -0.55 10.16 9.18
C ILE A 88 -1.42 9.50 8.11
N LYS A 89 -2.73 9.50 8.30
CA LYS A 89 -3.66 9.13 7.23
C LYS A 89 -3.74 10.31 6.26
N LYS A 90 -3.24 10.13 5.04
CA LYS A 90 -3.17 11.20 4.04
C LYS A 90 -4.36 11.18 3.09
N TYR A 91 -4.83 10.00 2.69
CA TYR A 91 -5.96 9.84 1.77
C TYR A 91 -6.90 8.74 2.24
N THR A 92 -8.19 8.91 1.94
CA THR A 92 -9.20 7.86 1.96
C THR A 92 -9.84 7.82 0.58
N ILE A 93 -9.76 6.67 -0.07
CA ILE A 93 -10.22 6.44 -1.45
C ILE A 93 -11.51 5.63 -1.39
N THR A 94 -12.47 6.03 -2.22
CA THR A 94 -13.74 5.33 -2.38
C THR A 94 -13.51 3.86 -2.73
N PRO A 95 -14.41 2.95 -2.34
CA PRO A 95 -14.19 1.52 -2.54
C PRO A 95 -13.90 1.17 -4.01
N LEU A 96 -12.77 0.48 -4.24
CA LEU A 96 -12.34 -0.02 -5.55
C LEU A 96 -12.23 -1.54 -5.50
N SER A 97 -12.62 -2.20 -6.60
CA SER A 97 -12.53 -3.66 -6.73
C SER A 97 -11.13 -4.10 -7.13
N ILE A 98 -10.21 -4.02 -6.17
CA ILE A 98 -8.79 -4.36 -6.37
C ILE A 98 -8.41 -5.71 -5.77
N GLU A 99 -7.41 -6.32 -6.41
CA GLU A 99 -6.66 -7.48 -5.91
C GLU A 99 -5.46 -7.01 -5.08
N SER A 100 -4.69 -6.05 -5.60
CA SER A 100 -3.54 -5.49 -4.88
C SER A 100 -3.10 -4.13 -5.44
N PRO A 101 -2.47 -3.28 -4.63
CA PRO A 101 -1.62 -2.20 -5.16
C PRO A 101 -0.37 -2.77 -5.82
N LEU A 102 0.13 -2.09 -6.86
CA LEU A 102 1.30 -2.51 -7.63
C LEU A 102 2.44 -1.51 -7.51
N ALA A 103 2.17 -0.22 -7.70
CA ALA A 103 3.19 0.83 -7.72
C ALA A 103 2.58 2.22 -7.55
N VAL A 104 3.45 3.20 -7.32
CA VAL A 104 3.16 4.62 -7.44
C VAL A 104 3.96 5.17 -8.63
N TRP A 105 3.30 5.92 -9.49
CA TRP A 105 3.90 6.57 -10.65
C TRP A 105 3.74 8.11 -10.53
N LYS A 106 4.82 8.87 -10.81
CA LYS A 106 4.85 10.35 -10.73
C LYS A 106 4.35 10.94 -9.40
N ASP A 107 4.43 10.19 -8.29
CA ASP A 107 3.99 10.62 -6.95
C ASP A 107 2.51 10.99 -6.78
N HIS A 108 1.65 10.65 -7.75
CA HIS A 108 0.21 10.88 -7.63
C HIS A 108 -0.64 9.79 -8.27
N LEU A 109 -0.07 8.96 -9.13
CA LEU A 109 -0.82 7.91 -9.81
C LEU A 109 -0.57 6.57 -9.12
N LEU A 110 -1.60 5.98 -8.52
CA LEU A 110 -1.53 4.61 -8.03
C LEU A 110 -1.78 3.66 -9.19
N LEU A 111 -0.92 2.66 -9.33
CA LEU A 111 -1.13 1.52 -10.21
C LEU A 111 -1.61 0.35 -9.36
N LEU A 112 -2.74 -0.23 -9.74
CA LEU A 112 -3.47 -1.24 -9.00
C LEU A 112 -3.82 -2.40 -9.94
N GLN A 113 -3.91 -3.62 -9.41
CA GLN A 113 -4.54 -4.74 -10.10
C GLN A 113 -6.00 -4.83 -9.67
N SER A 114 -6.93 -4.89 -10.62
CA SER A 114 -8.34 -5.19 -10.32
C SER A 114 -8.53 -6.68 -10.02
N ARG A 115 -9.62 -7.04 -9.33
CA ARG A 115 -9.97 -8.46 -9.09
C ARG A 115 -10.19 -9.26 -10.37
N LYS A 116 -10.45 -8.58 -11.49
CA LYS A 116 -10.59 -9.19 -12.82
C LYS A 116 -9.26 -9.39 -13.55
N GLY A 117 -8.14 -8.96 -12.94
CA GLY A 117 -6.80 -9.06 -13.54
C GLY A 117 -6.41 -7.87 -14.41
N PHE A 118 -7.20 -6.80 -14.48
CA PHE A 118 -6.88 -5.60 -15.24
C PHE A 118 -5.91 -4.68 -14.49
N LEU A 119 -5.12 -3.93 -15.25
CA LEU A 119 -4.38 -2.79 -14.70
C LEU A 119 -5.34 -1.62 -14.54
N VAL A 120 -5.35 -1.01 -13.35
CA VAL A 120 -6.14 0.17 -13.03
C VAL A 120 -5.20 1.26 -12.54
N SER A 121 -5.35 2.48 -13.05
CA SER A 121 -4.72 3.66 -12.46
C SER A 121 -5.74 4.49 -11.68
N TYR A 122 -5.34 4.96 -10.50
CA TYR A 122 -6.09 5.92 -9.71
C TYR A 122 -5.25 7.17 -9.47
N ASP A 123 -5.73 8.34 -9.92
CA ASP A 123 -5.05 9.61 -9.69
C ASP A 123 -5.45 10.21 -8.33
N LEU A 124 -4.49 10.36 -7.42
CA LEU A 124 -4.70 10.91 -6.08
C LEU A 124 -5.14 12.38 -6.07
N LYS A 125 -4.89 13.14 -7.15
CA LYS A 125 -5.26 14.55 -7.28
C LYS A 125 -6.65 14.70 -7.87
N SER A 126 -6.89 14.11 -9.04
CA SER A 126 -8.16 14.25 -9.76
C SER A 126 -9.23 13.27 -9.27
N LYS A 127 -8.83 12.20 -8.57
CA LYS A 127 -9.67 11.05 -8.19
C LYS A 127 -10.21 10.26 -9.39
N GLU A 128 -9.62 10.47 -10.56
CA GLU A 128 -9.98 9.76 -11.78
C GLU A 128 -9.48 8.30 -11.70
N VAL A 129 -10.33 7.37 -12.14
CA VAL A 129 -10.02 5.95 -12.28
C VAL A 129 -9.96 5.62 -13.77
N LYS A 130 -8.88 4.97 -14.22
CA LYS A 130 -8.79 4.41 -15.58
C LYS A 130 -8.48 2.93 -15.50
N GLU A 131 -9.25 2.13 -16.23
CA GLU A 131 -9.00 0.70 -16.41
C GLU A 131 -8.35 0.48 -17.78
N PHE A 132 -7.31 -0.32 -17.81
CA PHE A 132 -6.59 -0.68 -19.02
C PHE A 132 -6.82 -2.17 -19.31
N ASN A 133 -7.23 -2.47 -20.54
CA ASN A 133 -7.53 -3.83 -21.00
C ASN A 133 -6.25 -4.66 -21.22
N PHE A 134 -5.50 -4.88 -20.16
CA PHE A 134 -4.44 -5.87 -20.11
C PHE A 134 -5.00 -7.10 -19.39
N HIS A 135 -5.19 -8.19 -20.13
CA HIS A 135 -5.68 -9.46 -19.59
C HIS A 135 -4.57 -10.22 -18.85
N GLY A 136 -4.03 -9.61 -17.79
CA GLY A 136 -3.13 -10.28 -16.88
C GLY A 136 -3.87 -11.34 -16.07
N TRP A 137 -3.16 -12.38 -15.64
CA TRP A 137 -3.73 -13.30 -14.66
C TRP A 137 -3.88 -12.57 -13.31
N PRO A 138 -5.03 -12.70 -12.62
CA PRO A 138 -5.16 -12.20 -11.25
C PRO A 138 -3.99 -12.68 -10.39
N LYS A 139 -3.42 -11.79 -9.58
CA LYS A 139 -2.22 -12.01 -8.73
C LYS A 139 -0.89 -12.18 -9.46
N SER A 140 -0.84 -12.14 -10.79
CA SER A 140 0.42 -12.23 -11.54
C SER A 140 1.00 -10.88 -11.96
N LEU A 141 0.21 -9.80 -11.90
CA LEU A 141 0.69 -8.46 -12.25
C LEU A 141 1.68 -7.99 -11.21
N ARG A 142 2.85 -7.54 -11.69
CA ARG A 142 3.89 -6.93 -10.87
C ARG A 142 4.36 -5.68 -11.58
N ALA A 143 4.62 -4.63 -10.83
CA ALA A 143 5.29 -3.43 -11.31
C ALA A 143 6.67 -3.37 -10.65
N THR A 144 7.67 -2.97 -11.43
CA THR A 144 9.02 -2.66 -10.95
C THR A 144 9.27 -1.22 -11.35
N VAL A 145 9.58 -0.36 -10.38
CA VAL A 145 9.77 1.08 -10.57
C VAL A 145 11.17 1.45 -10.11
#